data_AF-A0AAV7AXG7-F1
#
_entry.id   AF-A0AAV7AXG7-F1
#
_cell.length_a   1.000
_cell.length_b   1.000
_cell.length_c   1.000
_cell.angle_alpha   90.00
_cell.angle_beta   90.00
_cell.angle_gamma   90.00
#
_symmetry.space_group_name_H-M   'P 1'
#
loop_
_entity.id
_entity.type
_entity.pdbx_description
1 polymer ?
#
loop_
_entity_poly.entity_id
_entity_poly.type
_entity_poly.pdbx_seq_one_letter_code
_entity_poly.pdbx_strand_id
1 'polypeptide(L)'
;MKPVTDEMEVESLRKEIELYKEKHLALSEDINKLEQKKRETVILAQQFEERAEKQEKNLVAKEWSLRNQDERFMEKIRSMQEENQKLKTREHNMKEDICFLKKETEKLEAICSSGVERKMVFKGKLIDNFPRCGINAKHQIRYPVKGGTALIVFEEASVAANIIRKRHHRVPIEECYINVKAEPVDLVVLDELSMDMNRSPRKILVSNLPAAAESEETLLDKLELFFSKSRNGGGEVENREFLEDSRSVILTFAKEGGRL
;
A
#
# COMPACT_ATOMS: atom_id res chain seq x y z
N MET A 1 -74.61 3.70 -114.37
CA MET A 1 -73.71 4.71 -113.77
C MET A 1 -73.44 4.30 -112.33
N LYS A 2 -72.14 4.16 -111.98
CA LYS A 2 -71.48 3.93 -110.68
C LYS A 2 -71.80 2.64 -109.88
N PRO A 3 -70.81 1.72 -109.77
CA PRO A 3 -70.48 1.15 -108.44
C PRO A 3 -68.97 0.90 -108.14
N VAL A 4 -68.02 1.34 -108.97
CA VAL A 4 -66.58 0.95 -108.81
C VAL A 4 -65.81 1.79 -107.77
N THR A 5 -66.30 2.98 -107.41
CA THR A 5 -65.63 3.88 -106.43
C THR A 5 -65.83 3.47 -104.97
N ASP A 6 -66.86 2.66 -104.65
CA ASP A 6 -67.24 2.33 -103.28
C ASP A 6 -66.43 1.13 -102.73
N GLU A 7 -66.10 0.14 -103.57
CA GLU A 7 -65.31 -1.03 -103.16
C GLU A 7 -63.84 -0.72 -102.87
N MET A 8 -63.22 0.21 -103.62
CA MET A 8 -61.84 0.63 -103.38
C MET A 8 -61.67 1.41 -102.07
N GLU A 9 -62.67 2.20 -101.69
CA GLU A 9 -62.67 2.93 -100.40
C GLU A 9 -62.87 1.97 -99.22
N VAL A 10 -63.76 0.99 -99.35
CA VAL A 10 -63.98 -0.06 -98.34
C VAL A 10 -62.72 -0.89 -98.09
N GLU A 11 -61.97 -1.25 -99.14
CA GLU A 11 -60.74 -2.03 -99.00
C GLU A 11 -59.59 -1.21 -98.34
N SER A 12 -59.51 0.09 -98.62
CA SER A 12 -58.56 0.99 -97.94
C SER A 12 -58.89 1.11 -96.45
N LEU A 13 -60.16 1.28 -96.11
CA LEU A 13 -60.62 1.35 -94.71
C LEU A 13 -60.38 0.03 -93.96
N ARG A 14 -60.53 -1.13 -94.62
CA ARG A 14 -60.21 -2.43 -94.01
C ARG A 14 -58.74 -2.57 -93.64
N LYS A 15 -57.84 -2.16 -94.53
CA LYS A 15 -56.38 -2.17 -94.26
C LYS A 15 -56.00 -1.22 -93.13
N GLU A 16 -56.65 -0.06 -93.07
CA GLU A 16 -56.45 0.91 -92.00
C GLU A 16 -56.95 0.38 -90.65
N ILE A 17 -58.14 -0.25 -90.61
CA ILE A 17 -58.65 -0.93 -89.42
C ILE A 17 -57.68 -2.01 -88.94
N GLU A 18 -57.17 -2.84 -89.85
CA GLU A 18 -56.24 -3.92 -89.48
C GLU A 18 -54.92 -3.36 -88.94
N LEU A 19 -54.38 -2.31 -89.56
CA LEU A 19 -53.20 -1.60 -89.06
C LEU A 19 -53.43 -1.03 -87.65
N TYR A 20 -54.60 -0.45 -87.39
CA TYR A 20 -54.93 0.08 -86.06
C TYR A 20 -55.10 -1.03 -85.01
N LYS A 21 -55.61 -2.20 -85.38
CA LYS A 21 -55.66 -3.37 -84.48
C LYS A 21 -54.26 -3.86 -84.10
N GLU A 22 -53.36 -3.98 -85.07
CA GLU A 22 -51.97 -4.38 -84.82
C GLU A 22 -51.27 -3.38 -83.88
N LYS A 23 -51.43 -2.08 -84.14
CA LYS A 23 -50.91 -1.02 -83.26
C LYS A 23 -51.50 -1.09 -81.85
N HIS A 24 -52.80 -1.34 -81.72
CA HIS A 24 -53.46 -1.48 -80.43
C HIS A 24 -52.93 -2.70 -79.66
N LEU A 25 -52.72 -3.82 -80.35
CA LEU A 25 -52.17 -5.04 -79.75
C LEU A 25 -50.74 -4.80 -79.23
N ALA A 26 -49.88 -4.21 -80.05
CA ALA A 26 -48.51 -3.85 -79.65
C ALA A 26 -48.50 -2.87 -78.46
N LEU A 27 -49.38 -1.86 -78.47
CA LEU A 27 -49.49 -0.91 -77.36
C LEU A 27 -49.98 -1.60 -76.07
N SER A 28 -50.93 -2.54 -76.18
CA SER A 28 -51.43 -3.31 -75.03
C SER A 28 -50.32 -4.18 -74.41
N GLU A 29 -49.48 -4.81 -75.23
CA GLU A 29 -48.32 -5.55 -74.75
C GLU A 29 -47.30 -4.65 -74.04
N ASP A 30 -47.03 -3.46 -74.59
CA ASP A 30 -46.10 -2.51 -74.00
C ASP A 30 -46.61 -1.93 -72.68
N ILE A 31 -47.91 -1.64 -72.58
CA ILE A 31 -48.56 -1.26 -71.31
C ILE A 31 -48.36 -2.36 -70.27
N ASN A 32 -48.61 -3.62 -70.62
CA ASN A 32 -48.42 -4.74 -69.69
C ASN A 32 -46.96 -4.88 -69.23
N LYS A 33 -46.00 -4.75 -70.15
CA LYS A 33 -44.56 -4.76 -69.82
C LYS A 33 -44.17 -3.60 -68.90
N LEU A 34 -44.68 -2.40 -69.17
CA LEU A 34 -44.44 -1.23 -68.33
C LEU A 34 -45.05 -1.39 -66.95
N GLU A 35 -46.26 -1.93 -66.84
CA GLU A 35 -46.91 -2.22 -65.55
C GLU A 35 -46.14 -3.25 -64.74
N GLN A 36 -45.59 -4.28 -65.39
CA GLN A 36 -44.73 -5.26 -64.73
C GLN A 36 -43.44 -4.60 -64.22
N LYS A 37 -42.72 -3.86 -65.08
CA LYS A 37 -41.50 -3.14 -64.69
C LYS A 37 -41.76 -2.14 -63.56
N LYS A 38 -42.90 -1.46 -63.59
CA LYS A 38 -43.34 -0.56 -62.51
C LYS A 38 -43.51 -1.32 -61.20
N ARG A 39 -44.21 -2.46 -61.21
CA ARG A 39 -44.37 -3.33 -60.02
C ARG A 39 -43.03 -3.80 -59.47
N GLU A 40 -42.13 -4.28 -60.34
CA GLU A 40 -40.78 -4.73 -59.96
C GLU A 40 -39.96 -3.58 -59.34
N THR A 41 -40.01 -2.39 -59.94
CA THR A 41 -39.30 -1.21 -59.45
C THR A 41 -39.82 -0.78 -58.07
N VAL A 42 -41.15 -0.81 -57.86
CA VAL A 42 -41.76 -0.47 -56.57
C VAL A 42 -41.33 -1.47 -55.49
N ILE A 43 -41.37 -2.77 -55.77
CA ILE A 43 -40.93 -3.81 -54.82
C ILE A 43 -39.45 -3.60 -54.47
N LEU A 44 -38.61 -3.34 -55.46
CA LEU A 44 -37.19 -3.10 -55.25
C LEU A 44 -36.94 -1.86 -54.38
N ALA A 45 -37.66 -0.76 -54.65
CA ALA A 45 -37.57 0.46 -53.86
C ALA A 45 -37.95 0.21 -52.39
N GLN A 46 -39.04 -0.52 -52.14
CA GLN A 46 -39.46 -0.88 -50.79
C GLN A 46 -38.40 -1.74 -50.07
N GLN A 47 -37.79 -2.71 -50.76
CA GLN A 47 -36.72 -3.53 -50.16
C GLN A 47 -35.48 -2.70 -49.81
N PHE A 48 -35.13 -1.69 -50.62
CA PHE A 48 -34.04 -0.78 -50.30
C PHE A 48 -34.36 0.07 -49.07
N GLU A 49 -35.59 0.58 -48.96
CA GLU A 49 -36.06 1.36 -47.82
C GLU A 49 -36.04 0.53 -46.52
N GLU A 50 -36.58 -0.69 -46.54
CA GLU A 50 -36.56 -1.59 -45.39
C GLU A 50 -35.13 -1.93 -44.94
N ARG A 51 -34.20 -2.14 -45.88
CA ARG A 51 -32.78 -2.37 -45.57
C ARG A 51 -32.13 -1.13 -44.95
N ALA A 52 -32.42 0.05 -45.49
CA ALA A 52 -31.89 1.31 -44.97
C ALA A 52 -32.35 1.54 -43.52
N GLU A 53 -33.65 1.39 -43.24
CA GLU A 53 -34.19 1.51 -41.88
C GLU A 53 -33.57 0.49 -40.92
N LYS A 54 -33.43 -0.77 -41.36
CA LYS A 54 -32.84 -1.82 -40.53
C LYS A 54 -31.38 -1.50 -40.21
N GLN A 55 -30.64 -0.98 -41.18
CA GLN A 55 -29.25 -0.59 -40.99
C GLN A 55 -29.15 0.61 -40.03
N GLU A 56 -30.02 1.60 -40.16
CA GLU A 56 -30.09 2.76 -39.27
C GLU A 56 -30.40 2.33 -37.82
N LYS A 57 -31.42 1.50 -37.61
CA LYS A 57 -31.76 0.94 -36.29
C LYS A 57 -30.57 0.19 -35.67
N ASN A 58 -29.83 -0.57 -36.47
CA ASN A 58 -28.62 -1.27 -36.01
C ASN A 58 -27.48 -0.31 -35.65
N LEU A 59 -27.27 0.76 -36.43
CA LEU A 59 -26.25 1.76 -36.13
C LEU A 59 -26.58 2.49 -34.82
N VAL A 60 -27.82 2.95 -34.66
CA VAL A 60 -28.28 3.60 -33.42
C VAL A 60 -28.13 2.69 -32.21
N ALA A 61 -28.48 1.39 -32.34
CA ALA A 61 -28.30 0.44 -31.26
C ALA A 61 -26.82 0.24 -30.88
N LYS A 62 -25.92 0.19 -31.86
CA LYS A 62 -24.47 0.11 -31.62
C LYS A 62 -23.93 1.37 -30.96
N GLU A 63 -24.32 2.55 -31.42
CA GLU A 63 -23.93 3.84 -30.83
C GLU A 63 -24.41 3.95 -29.38
N TRP A 64 -25.65 3.55 -29.10
CA TRP A 64 -26.20 3.53 -27.75
C TRP A 64 -25.41 2.58 -26.84
N SER A 65 -25.09 1.38 -27.34
CA SER A 65 -24.28 0.41 -26.58
C SER A 65 -22.87 0.93 -26.29
N LEU A 66 -22.21 1.58 -27.25
CA LEU A 66 -20.87 2.15 -27.08
C LEU A 66 -20.90 3.30 -26.06
N ARG A 67 -21.85 4.23 -26.21
CA ARG A 67 -22.03 5.35 -25.28
C ARG A 67 -22.22 4.87 -23.84
N ASN A 68 -23.04 3.85 -23.64
CA ASN A 68 -23.24 3.28 -22.30
C ASN A 68 -21.98 2.61 -21.74
N GLN A 69 -21.15 1.99 -22.58
CA GLN A 69 -19.87 1.45 -22.14
C GLN A 69 -18.90 2.57 -21.75
N ASP A 70 -18.80 3.62 -22.57
CA ASP A 70 -17.97 4.79 -22.28
C ASP A 70 -18.37 5.44 -20.96
N GLU A 71 -19.67 5.61 -20.70
CA GLU A 71 -20.17 6.17 -19.45
C GLU A 71 -19.79 5.31 -18.23
N ARG A 72 -19.92 3.98 -18.34
CA ARG A 72 -19.47 3.04 -17.29
C ARG A 72 -17.97 3.11 -17.04
N PHE A 73 -17.16 3.20 -18.10
CA PHE A 73 -15.72 3.34 -17.96
C PHE A 73 -15.34 4.68 -17.35
N MET A 74 -15.99 5.76 -17.75
CA MET A 74 -15.79 7.10 -17.18
C MET A 74 -16.13 7.15 -15.70
N GLU A 75 -17.20 6.51 -15.27
CA GLU A 75 -17.57 6.43 -13.86
C GLU A 75 -16.56 5.61 -13.05
N LYS A 76 -16.08 4.49 -13.61
CA LYS A 76 -15.00 3.70 -12.99
C LYS A 76 -13.71 4.49 -12.84
N ILE A 77 -13.31 5.24 -13.88
CA ILE A 77 -12.14 6.11 -13.85
C ILE A 77 -12.31 7.17 -12.76
N ARG A 78 -13.47 7.81 -12.66
CA ARG A 78 -13.76 8.83 -11.65
C ARG A 78 -13.67 8.24 -10.23
N SER A 79 -14.29 7.09 -9.99
CA SER A 79 -14.23 6.40 -8.70
C SER A 79 -12.80 6.05 -8.31
N MET A 80 -12.01 5.49 -9.23
CA MET A 80 -10.59 5.19 -8.99
C MET A 80 -9.76 6.45 -8.75
N GLN A 81 -10.03 7.55 -9.45
CA GLN A 81 -9.35 8.82 -9.23
C GLN A 81 -9.64 9.38 -7.84
N GLU A 82 -10.90 9.32 -7.38
CA GLU A 82 -11.28 9.76 -6.04
C GLU A 82 -10.60 8.92 -4.95
N GLU A 83 -10.58 7.59 -5.12
CA GLU A 83 -9.87 6.69 -4.19
C GLU A 83 -8.37 6.97 -4.16
N ASN A 84 -7.74 7.16 -5.33
CA ASN A 84 -6.33 7.53 -5.42
C ASN A 84 -6.03 8.85 -4.72
N GLN A 85 -6.92 9.84 -4.81
CA GLN A 85 -6.76 11.10 -4.08
C GLN A 85 -6.86 10.89 -2.57
N LYS A 86 -7.82 10.08 -2.09
CA LYS A 86 -7.96 9.72 -0.66
C LYS A 86 -6.75 8.95 -0.14
N LEU A 87 -6.20 8.03 -0.94
CA LEU A 87 -5.00 7.29 -0.57
C LEU A 87 -3.78 8.21 -0.51
N LYS A 88 -3.64 9.13 -1.47
CA LYS A 88 -2.55 10.11 -1.49
C LYS A 88 -2.56 11.04 -0.27
N THR A 89 -3.74 11.50 0.16
CA THR A 89 -3.84 12.30 1.41
C THR A 89 -3.51 11.47 2.63
N ARG A 90 -3.98 10.22 2.72
CA ARG A 90 -3.65 9.32 3.82
C ARG A 90 -2.15 9.00 3.90
N GLU A 91 -1.51 8.78 2.75
CA GLU A 91 -0.07 8.55 2.66
C GLU A 91 0.71 9.77 3.17
N HIS A 92 0.28 10.98 2.79
CA HIS A 92 0.89 12.22 3.26
C HIS A 92 0.78 12.37 4.79
N ASN A 93 -0.42 12.18 5.35
CA ASN A 93 -0.63 12.28 6.79
C ASN A 93 0.20 11.24 7.56
N MET A 94 0.24 9.99 7.08
CA MET A 94 1.07 8.95 7.70
C MET A 94 2.57 9.30 7.65
N LYS A 95 3.04 9.94 6.57
CA LYS A 95 4.42 10.43 6.48
C LYS A 95 4.70 11.54 7.49
N GLU A 96 3.75 12.43 7.71
CA GLU A 96 3.86 13.46 8.76
C GLU A 96 3.90 12.84 10.16
N ASP A 97 3.01 11.88 10.46
CA ASP A 97 2.99 11.15 11.73
C ASP A 97 4.30 10.41 11.99
N ILE A 98 4.85 9.73 10.97
CA ILE A 98 6.15 9.06 11.07
C ILE A 98 7.26 10.08 11.36
N CYS A 99 7.26 11.23 10.69
CA CYS A 99 8.24 12.29 10.93
C CYS A 99 8.14 12.85 12.36
N PHE A 100 6.91 13.05 12.84
CA PHE A 100 6.64 13.47 14.21
C PHE A 100 7.17 12.45 15.22
N LEU A 101 6.81 11.18 15.07
CA LEU A 101 7.24 10.11 15.95
C LEU A 101 8.76 9.92 15.93
N LYS A 102 9.41 10.05 14.76
CA LYS A 102 10.88 10.01 14.67
C LYS A 102 11.55 11.09 15.51
N LYS A 103 11.05 12.33 15.46
CA LYS A 103 11.54 13.41 16.31
C LYS A 103 11.30 13.12 17.79
N GLU A 104 10.17 12.53 18.13
CA GLU A 104 9.85 12.11 19.50
C GLU A 104 10.82 11.04 20.00
N THR A 105 11.12 10.04 19.16
CA THR A 105 12.08 8.97 19.49
C THR A 105 13.50 9.49 19.60
N GLU A 106 13.94 10.40 18.72
CA GLU A 106 15.26 11.04 18.81
C GLU A 106 15.42 11.83 20.11
N LYS A 107 14.38 12.56 20.54
CA LYS A 107 14.37 13.23 21.85
C LYS A 107 14.46 12.23 23.00
N LEU A 108 13.74 11.10 22.92
CA LEU A 108 13.79 10.05 23.94
C LEU A 108 15.14 9.34 23.99
N GLU A 109 15.76 9.09 22.82
CA GLU A 109 17.11 8.55 22.70
C GLU A 109 18.14 9.53 23.27
N ALA A 110 18.00 10.83 23.06
CA ALA A 110 18.83 11.83 23.72
C ALA A 110 18.71 11.77 25.25
N ILE A 111 17.49 11.56 25.78
CA ILE A 111 17.26 11.41 27.23
C ILE A 111 17.82 10.10 27.78
N CYS A 112 17.80 9.01 27.01
CA CYS A 112 18.34 7.71 27.42
C CYS A 112 19.85 7.62 27.25
N SER A 113 20.43 8.35 26.29
CA SER A 113 21.88 8.52 26.10
C SER A 113 22.47 9.42 27.18
N SER A 114 21.72 10.43 27.64
CA SER A 114 21.95 11.09 28.92
C SER A 114 21.51 10.16 30.05
N GLY A 115 22.25 9.09 30.29
CA GLY A 115 22.01 8.19 31.41
C GLY A 115 21.67 9.00 32.65
N VAL A 116 20.53 8.72 33.30
CA VAL A 116 20.06 9.48 34.46
C VAL A 116 21.21 9.58 35.47
N GLU A 117 21.93 10.71 35.49
CA GLU A 117 22.96 11.00 36.46
C GLU A 117 22.26 11.33 37.79
N ARG A 118 21.74 10.28 38.43
CA ARG A 118 21.58 10.33 39.87
C ARG A 118 22.98 10.42 40.44
N LYS A 119 23.32 11.58 41.00
CA LYS A 119 24.53 11.82 41.78
C LYS A 119 24.57 10.84 42.97
N MET A 120 25.00 9.61 42.71
CA MET A 120 25.20 8.59 43.73
C MET A 120 26.45 8.98 44.51
N VAL A 121 26.25 9.52 45.70
CA VAL A 121 27.35 9.76 46.62
C VAL A 121 27.73 8.42 47.24
N PHE A 122 28.74 7.77 46.67
CA PHE A 122 29.28 6.54 47.24
C PHE A 122 30.08 6.90 48.51
N LYS A 123 29.41 6.88 49.66
CA LYS A 123 30.09 6.86 50.97
C LYS A 123 30.66 5.46 51.17
N GLY A 124 31.79 5.20 50.51
CA GLY A 124 32.41 3.88 50.48
C GLY A 124 32.72 3.36 51.89
N LYS A 125 32.00 2.31 52.29
CA LYS A 125 32.63 1.21 53.02
C LYS A 125 32.93 0.14 51.97
N LEU A 126 34.20 -0.25 51.88
CA LEU A 126 34.64 -1.42 51.10
C LEU A 126 33.97 -2.65 51.74
N ILE A 127 32.91 -3.14 51.10
CA ILE A 127 32.35 -4.45 51.43
C ILE A 127 32.76 -5.35 50.27
N ASP A 128 33.50 -6.40 50.57
CA ASP A 128 34.14 -7.36 49.63
C ASP A 128 33.14 -8.17 48.78
N ASN A 129 31.85 -7.86 48.82
CA ASN A 129 30.82 -8.53 48.06
C ASN A 129 29.99 -7.47 47.31
N PHE A 130 30.17 -7.41 45.99
CA PHE A 130 29.32 -6.61 45.12
C PHE A 130 27.87 -7.06 45.30
N PRO A 131 26.93 -6.18 45.72
CA PRO A 131 25.52 -6.53 45.65
C PRO A 131 25.18 -6.68 44.17
N ARG A 132 24.67 -7.85 43.77
CA ARG A 132 24.05 -8.04 42.45
C ARG A 132 22.93 -7.02 42.35
N CYS A 133 23.16 -5.92 41.63
CA CYS A 133 22.16 -4.89 41.42
C CYS A 133 21.14 -5.48 40.44
N GLY A 134 20.11 -6.14 40.98
CA GLY A 134 19.01 -6.68 40.18
C GLY A 134 18.16 -5.53 39.68
N ILE A 135 18.29 -5.18 38.40
CA ILE A 135 17.33 -4.32 37.73
C ILE A 135 16.05 -5.15 37.57
N ASN A 136 15.00 -4.83 38.32
CA ASN A 136 13.70 -5.47 38.15
C ASN A 136 12.87 -4.67 37.12
N ALA A 137 12.89 -5.12 35.87
CA ALA A 137 12.12 -4.54 34.79
C ALA A 137 10.74 -5.23 34.70
N LYS A 138 9.67 -4.47 34.96
CA LYS A 138 8.30 -4.95 34.75
C LYS A 138 7.94 -4.86 33.26
N HIS A 139 8.15 -5.94 32.52
CA HIS A 139 7.81 -5.99 31.10
C HIS A 139 6.30 -6.13 30.89
N GLN A 140 5.73 -5.28 30.03
CA GLN A 140 4.34 -5.39 29.55
C GLN A 140 4.37 -5.83 28.08
N ILE A 141 4.11 -7.11 27.82
CA ILE A 141 4.04 -7.65 26.46
C ILE A 141 2.68 -7.26 25.86
N ARG A 142 2.69 -6.55 24.73
CA ARG A 142 1.47 -6.24 23.95
C ARG A 142 1.44 -7.16 22.73
N TYR A 143 0.45 -8.04 22.66
CA TYR A 143 0.26 -8.92 21.51
C TYR A 143 -0.64 -8.26 20.46
N PRO A 144 -0.20 -8.09 19.21
CA PRO A 144 -1.00 -7.49 18.16
C PRO A 144 -2.08 -8.48 17.68
N VAL A 145 -3.31 -8.31 18.16
CA VAL A 145 -4.47 -9.06 17.65
C VAL A 145 -4.99 -8.42 16.36
N LYS A 146 -5.09 -9.21 15.29
CA LYS A 146 -5.76 -8.78 14.05
C LYS A 146 -7.28 -8.72 14.30
N GLY A 147 -7.99 -7.87 13.56
CA GLY A 147 -9.44 -7.74 13.67
C GLY A 147 -10.15 -9.09 13.54
N GLY A 148 -11.16 -9.33 14.39
CA GLY A 148 -11.88 -10.59 14.46
C GLY A 148 -11.22 -11.69 15.31
N THR A 149 -10.09 -11.39 15.97
CA THR A 149 -9.42 -12.29 16.92
C THR A 149 -9.35 -11.65 18.31
N ALA A 150 -9.44 -12.47 19.36
CA ALA A 150 -9.28 -12.03 20.74
C ALA A 150 -8.24 -12.90 21.45
N LEU A 151 -7.42 -12.27 22.29
CA LEU A 151 -6.51 -12.96 23.20
C LEU A 151 -7.20 -13.10 24.55
N ILE A 152 -7.30 -14.34 25.04
CA ILE A 152 -7.92 -14.65 26.33
C ILE A 152 -6.85 -15.30 27.21
N VAL A 153 -6.65 -14.74 28.40
CA VAL A 153 -5.73 -15.27 29.40
C VAL A 153 -6.56 -15.92 30.50
N PHE A 154 -6.26 -17.18 30.79
CA PHE A 154 -6.85 -17.91 31.89
C PHE A 154 -5.89 -17.91 33.08
N GLU A 155 -6.43 -17.81 34.28
CA GLU A 155 -5.65 -17.93 35.53
C GLU A 155 -5.02 -19.31 35.64
N GLU A 156 -5.76 -20.36 35.31
CA GLU A 156 -5.27 -21.74 35.30
C GLU A 156 -4.87 -22.19 33.89
N ALA A 157 -3.61 -22.62 33.75
CA ALA A 157 -3.09 -23.16 32.49
C ALA A 157 -3.83 -24.41 32.00
N SER A 158 -4.37 -25.21 32.93
CA SER A 158 -5.17 -26.41 32.66
C SER A 158 -6.44 -26.10 31.84
N VAL A 159 -7.07 -24.94 32.10
CA VAL A 159 -8.29 -24.49 31.42
C VAL A 159 -7.97 -24.12 29.98
N ALA A 160 -6.92 -23.32 29.77
CA ALA A 160 -6.47 -22.95 28.43
C ALA A 160 -6.11 -24.19 27.59
N ALA A 161 -5.37 -25.13 28.17
CA ALA A 161 -4.99 -26.38 27.50
C ALA A 161 -6.21 -27.21 27.06
N ASN A 162 -7.25 -27.29 27.91
CA ASN A 162 -8.48 -28.00 27.59
C ASN A 162 -9.26 -27.35 26.44
N ILE A 163 -9.33 -26.01 26.40
CA ILE A 163 -10.02 -25.26 25.35
C ILE A 163 -9.26 -25.39 24.02
N ILE A 164 -7.94 -25.27 24.03
CA ILE A 164 -7.07 -25.45 22.86
C ILE A 164 -7.18 -26.86 22.31
N ARG A 165 -7.21 -27.88 23.18
CA ARG A 165 -7.34 -29.29 22.78
C ARG A 165 -8.63 -29.56 21.97
N LYS A 166 -9.74 -28.91 22.32
CA LYS A 166 -11.01 -29.04 21.60
C LYS A 166 -11.03 -28.30 20.26
N ARG A 167 -10.12 -27.34 20.03
CA ARG A 167 -9.91 -26.51 18.83
C ARG A 167 -11.11 -25.69 18.34
N HIS A 168 -12.30 -26.26 18.19
CA HIS A 168 -13.48 -25.57 17.67
C HIS A 168 -14.58 -25.52 18.72
N HIS A 169 -15.16 -24.34 18.90
CA HIS A 169 -16.21 -24.09 19.87
C HIS A 169 -17.36 -23.34 19.22
N ARG A 170 -18.58 -23.72 19.57
CA ARG A 170 -19.79 -23.00 19.16
C ARG A 170 -20.27 -22.20 20.35
N VAL A 171 -20.15 -20.88 20.25
CA VAL A 171 -20.43 -19.95 21.35
C VAL A 171 -21.75 -19.23 21.06
N PRO A 172 -22.75 -19.31 21.97
CA PRO A 172 -23.96 -18.50 21.86
C PRO A 172 -23.63 -17.03 22.14
N ILE A 173 -24.09 -16.13 21.28
CA ILE A 173 -24.04 -14.69 21.48
C ILE A 173 -25.43 -14.14 21.16
N GLU A 174 -26.12 -13.67 22.21
CA GLU A 174 -27.49 -13.17 22.14
C GLU A 174 -28.44 -14.20 21.48
N GLU A 175 -29.03 -13.87 20.33
CA GLU A 175 -29.95 -14.73 19.59
C GLU A 175 -29.26 -15.60 18.52
N CYS A 176 -27.92 -15.54 18.42
CA CYS A 176 -27.13 -16.23 17.40
C CYS A 176 -26.06 -17.17 18.00
N TYR A 177 -25.42 -17.96 17.15
CA TYR A 177 -24.24 -18.76 17.50
C TYR A 177 -23.08 -18.44 16.57
N ILE A 178 -21.89 -18.28 17.14
CA ILE A 178 -20.65 -18.13 16.39
C ILE A 178 -19.79 -19.38 16.53
N ASN A 179 -19.11 -19.76 15.45
CA ASN A 179 -18.11 -20.81 15.47
C ASN A 179 -16.73 -20.18 15.60
N VAL A 180 -16.02 -20.49 16.68
CA VAL A 180 -14.69 -19.95 16.96
C VAL A 180 -13.66 -21.07 17.01
N LYS A 181 -12.43 -20.72 16.64
CA LYS A 181 -11.27 -21.60 16.71
C LYS A 181 -10.33 -21.11 17.82
N ALA A 182 -9.93 -22.02 18.70
CA ALA A 182 -8.97 -21.78 19.76
C ALA A 182 -7.60 -22.37 19.39
N GLU A 183 -6.57 -21.55 19.45
CA GLU A 183 -5.18 -21.93 19.15
C GLU A 183 -4.24 -21.40 20.24
N PRO A 184 -3.11 -22.09 20.51
CA PRO A 184 -2.10 -21.58 21.41
C PRO A 184 -1.42 -20.35 20.81
N VAL A 185 -0.94 -19.45 21.68
CA VAL A 185 -0.22 -18.24 21.28
C VAL A 185 1.18 -18.28 21.87
N ASP A 186 2.19 -18.14 21.00
CA ASP A 186 3.57 -18.02 21.41
C ASP A 186 3.85 -16.58 21.86
N LEU A 187 4.23 -16.42 23.13
CA LEU A 187 4.62 -15.13 23.71
C LEU A 187 6.13 -15.12 23.91
N VAL A 188 6.80 -14.06 23.43
CA VAL A 188 8.21 -13.83 23.71
C VAL A 188 8.33 -13.23 25.10
N VAL A 189 8.85 -14.00 26.05
CA VAL A 189 9.12 -13.54 27.42
C VAL A 189 10.63 -13.43 27.60
N LEU A 190 11.10 -12.31 28.16
CA LEU A 190 12.49 -12.18 28.59
C LEU A 190 12.63 -12.88 29.94
N ASP A 191 13.42 -13.94 30.00
CA ASP A 191 13.55 -14.81 31.16
C ASP A 191 14.54 -14.23 32.19
N GLU A 192 15.76 -13.90 31.77
CA GLU A 192 16.78 -13.27 32.62
C GLU A 192 17.58 -12.21 31.84
N LEU A 193 17.85 -11.08 32.49
CA LEU A 193 18.77 -10.04 31.99
C LEU A 193 19.93 -9.91 32.99
N SER A 194 21.09 -10.47 32.65
CA SER A 194 22.33 -10.31 33.43
C SER A 194 23.24 -9.28 32.78
N MET A 195 23.66 -8.27 33.55
CA MET A 195 24.67 -7.30 33.13
C MET A 195 25.94 -7.51 33.96
N ASP A 196 27.02 -7.96 33.31
CA ASP A 196 28.33 -8.10 33.93
C ASP A 196 29.14 -6.81 33.76
N MET A 197 29.44 -6.14 34.88
CA MET A 197 30.26 -4.94 34.88
C MET A 197 31.68 -5.28 35.33
N ASN A 198 32.58 -5.42 34.35
CA ASN A 198 33.99 -5.70 34.58
C ASN A 198 34.82 -4.41 34.58
N ARG A 199 35.78 -4.32 35.50
CA ARG A 199 36.79 -3.25 35.48
C ARG A 199 37.77 -3.51 34.35
N SER A 200 38.00 -2.52 33.49
CA SER A 200 39.03 -2.64 32.45
C SER A 200 40.43 -2.54 33.08
N PRO A 201 41.34 -3.51 32.81
CA PRO A 201 42.71 -3.45 33.31
C PRO A 201 43.58 -2.43 32.56
N ARG A 202 43.06 -1.82 31.48
CA ARG A 202 43.79 -0.87 30.61
C ARG A 202 43.18 0.52 30.56
N LYS A 203 42.00 0.74 31.14
CA LYS A 203 41.31 2.03 31.05
C LYS A 203 41.21 2.70 32.40
N ILE A 204 41.52 3.99 32.44
CA ILE A 204 41.28 4.85 33.59
C ILE A 204 40.33 5.98 33.20
N LEU A 205 39.52 6.42 34.16
CA LEU A 205 38.67 7.60 34.05
C LEU A 205 39.28 8.71 34.90
N VAL A 206 39.62 9.83 34.25
CA VAL A 206 40.13 11.04 34.89
C VAL A 206 39.01 12.07 34.94
N SER A 207 38.52 12.35 36.15
CA SER A 207 37.39 13.27 36.39
C SER A 207 37.82 14.50 37.20
N ASN A 208 36.91 15.46 37.38
CA ASN A 208 37.14 16.75 38.05
C ASN A 208 38.16 17.65 37.34
N LEU A 209 38.10 17.70 36.01
CA LEU A 209 39.00 18.52 35.20
C LEU A 209 38.61 20.02 35.28
N PRO A 210 39.58 20.95 35.34
CA PRO A 210 39.30 22.37 35.49
C PRO A 210 38.51 22.93 34.30
N ALA A 211 37.51 23.75 34.56
CA ALA A 211 36.56 24.25 33.55
C ALA A 211 37.13 25.31 32.60
N ALA A 212 38.21 26.01 32.97
CA ALA A 212 38.42 27.39 32.50
C ALA A 212 39.84 27.77 32.04
N ALA A 213 40.69 26.86 31.57
CA ALA A 213 42.07 27.27 31.22
C ALA A 213 42.61 26.79 29.87
N GLU A 214 42.11 25.69 29.31
CA GLU A 214 42.81 24.98 28.24
C GLU A 214 41.82 24.41 27.21
N SER A 215 42.24 24.37 25.93
CA SER A 215 41.47 23.67 24.91
C SER A 215 41.47 22.17 25.20
N GLU A 216 40.43 21.46 24.74
CA GLU A 216 40.29 20.02 24.94
C GLU A 216 41.54 19.25 24.52
N GLU A 217 42.07 19.53 23.33
CA GLU A 217 43.30 18.90 22.82
C GLU A 217 44.50 19.15 23.74
N THR A 218 44.68 20.39 24.23
CA THR A 218 45.81 20.69 25.13
C THR A 218 45.69 19.99 26.49
N LEU A 219 44.47 19.81 26.99
CA LEU A 219 44.21 19.05 28.20
C LEU A 219 44.51 17.57 27.99
N LEU A 220 44.04 16.99 26.88
CA LEU A 220 44.32 15.61 26.49
C LEU A 220 45.82 15.36 26.32
N ASP A 221 46.54 16.25 25.64
CA ASP A 221 48.00 16.17 25.46
C ASP A 221 48.74 16.17 26.80
N LYS A 222 48.33 17.02 27.75
CA LYS A 222 48.96 17.08 29.07
C LYS A 222 48.67 15.84 29.90
N LEU A 223 47.44 15.34 29.86
CA LEU A 223 47.06 14.12 30.56
C LEU A 223 47.82 12.92 29.98
N GLU A 224 47.90 12.81 28.66
CA GLU A 224 48.69 11.78 27.99
C GLU A 224 50.17 11.88 28.34
N LEU A 225 50.78 13.07 28.28
CA LEU A 225 52.19 13.26 28.65
C LEU A 225 52.44 12.99 30.15
N PHE A 226 51.45 13.22 31.00
CA PHE A 226 51.53 12.92 32.42
C PHE A 226 51.47 11.42 32.68
N PHE A 227 50.50 10.73 32.09
CA PHE A 227 50.26 9.30 32.31
C PHE A 227 51.12 8.39 31.43
N SER A 228 51.81 8.90 30.41
CA SER A 228 52.84 8.16 29.66
C SER A 228 54.10 7.89 30.48
N LYS A 229 54.31 8.61 31.59
CA LYS A 229 55.50 8.49 32.42
C LYS A 229 55.33 7.40 33.47
N SER A 230 56.19 6.38 33.45
CA SER A 230 56.19 5.29 34.43
C SER A 230 56.37 5.78 35.88
N ARG A 231 57.03 6.93 36.11
CA ARG A 231 57.17 7.53 37.45
C ARG A 231 55.84 7.94 38.09
N ASN A 232 54.83 8.17 37.25
CA ASN A 232 53.48 8.53 37.68
C ASN A 232 52.56 7.30 37.76
N GLY A 233 53.13 6.08 37.69
CA GLY A 233 52.38 4.83 37.69
C GLY A 233 51.64 4.52 36.38
N GLY A 234 51.90 5.29 35.33
CA GLY A 234 51.28 5.09 34.02
C GLY A 234 52.19 4.36 33.02
N GLY A 235 51.80 4.38 31.75
CA GLY A 235 52.48 3.69 30.66
C GLY A 235 52.05 4.26 29.31
N GLU A 236 52.52 3.65 28.23
CA GLU A 236 52.17 4.07 26.87
C GLU A 236 50.65 4.13 26.68
N VAL A 237 50.15 5.31 26.31
CA VAL A 237 48.73 5.58 26.06
C VAL A 237 48.45 5.23 24.61
N GLU A 238 47.46 4.37 24.39
CA GLU A 238 47.01 3.95 23.06
C GLU A 238 45.86 4.82 22.57
N ASN A 239 44.96 5.23 23.47
CA ASN A 239 43.79 6.03 23.11
C ASN A 239 43.38 7.00 24.22
N ARG A 240 42.78 8.11 23.82
CA ARG A 240 42.24 9.16 24.70
C ARG A 240 40.87 9.60 24.18
N GLU A 241 39.89 9.60 25.08
CA GLU A 241 38.50 9.94 24.75
C GLU A 241 38.00 10.97 25.75
N PHE A 242 37.49 12.09 25.25
CA PHE A 242 36.89 13.13 26.07
C PHE A 242 35.38 12.95 26.14
N LEU A 243 34.86 12.92 27.36
CA LEU A 243 33.43 12.83 27.65
C LEU A 243 32.91 14.23 27.92
N GLU A 244 32.34 14.89 26.90
CA GLU A 244 31.82 16.25 26.99
C GLU A 244 30.80 16.41 28.12
N ASP A 245 29.89 15.43 28.27
CA ASP A 245 28.79 15.46 29.23
C ASP A 245 29.24 15.61 30.69
N SER A 246 30.35 14.97 31.06
CA SER A 246 30.87 14.92 32.43
C SER A 246 32.22 15.63 32.60
N ARG A 247 32.72 16.26 31.51
CA ARG A 247 34.07 16.83 31.42
C ARG A 247 35.15 15.90 31.98
N SER A 248 35.09 14.63 31.59
CA SER A 248 36.00 13.59 32.04
C SER A 248 36.77 12.99 30.87
N VAL A 249 37.93 12.40 31.12
CA VAL A 249 38.77 11.78 30.09
C VAL A 249 38.94 10.30 30.39
N ILE A 250 38.70 9.46 29.39
CA ILE A 250 39.09 8.05 29.43
C ILE A 250 40.45 7.92 28.73
N LEU A 251 41.44 7.42 29.46
CA LEU A 251 42.72 7.02 28.88
C LEU A 251 42.78 5.50 28.78
N THR A 252 43.20 5.00 27.63
CA THR A 252 43.44 3.58 27.37
C THR A 252 44.94 3.36 27.21
N PHE A 253 45.51 2.46 28.00
CA PHE A 253 46.92 2.10 27.97
C PHE A 253 47.17 0.90 27.05
N ALA A 254 48.29 0.93 26.32
CA ALA A 254 48.67 -0.13 25.38
C ALA A 254 48.95 -1.48 26.09
N LYS A 255 49.38 -1.43 27.35
CA LYS A 255 49.69 -2.61 28.17
C LYS A 255 48.86 -2.61 29.45
N GLU A 256 48.47 -3.80 29.88
CA GLU A 256 47.88 -4.00 31.21
C GLU A 256 48.94 -3.68 32.26
N GLY A 257 48.54 -2.93 33.29
CA GLY A 257 49.41 -2.70 34.44
C GLY A 257 49.81 -4.04 35.05
N GLY A 258 51.11 -4.23 35.31
CA GLY A 258 51.57 -5.38 36.07
C GLY A 258 50.86 -5.42 37.43
N ARG A 259 50.40 -6.59 37.86
CA ARG A 259 49.84 -6.79 39.20
C ARG A 259 50.81 -6.24 40.25
N LEU A 260 50.36 -5.25 41.02
CA LEU A 260 50.93 -4.93 42.32
C LEU A 260 50.49 -5.99 43.34
#